data_AF-A0A1X7TRQ9-F1
#
_entry.id   AF-A0A1X7TRQ9-F1
#
_cell.length_a   1.000
_cell.length_b   1.000
_cell.length_c   1.000
_cell.angle_alpha   90.00
_cell.angle_beta   90.00
_cell.angle_gamma   90.00
#
_symmetry.space_group_name_H-M   'P 1'
#
loop_
_entity.id
_entity.type
_entity.pdbx_description
1 polymer ?
#
loop_
_entity_poly.entity_id
_entity_poly.type
_entity_poly.pdbx_seq_one_letter_code
_entity_poly.pdbx_strand_id
1 'polypeptide(L)'
;MEAVADIADMHKNVSNLTLEQGEAMLNVDQKRIFGKIISQKEHEDLLENESSRLLRLDIKPLRMFISGVGGTGKLFLIEAIKCLVDNIWHPKSGEIVCYSSTNRYSRI
;
A
#
# COMPACT_ATOMS: atom_id res chain seq x y z
N MET A 1 -30.39 7.39 5.77
CA MET A 1 -29.13 8.17 5.63
C MET A 1 -28.11 7.53 6.56
N GLU A 2 -27.69 6.31 6.24
CA GLU A 2 -27.01 5.37 7.17
C GLU A 2 -25.68 4.88 6.56
N ALA A 3 -25.69 4.54 5.26
CA ALA A 3 -24.47 4.21 4.50
C ALA A 3 -23.40 5.31 4.45
N VAL A 4 -23.77 6.58 4.70
CA VAL A 4 -22.81 7.71 4.73
C VAL A 4 -22.05 7.73 6.06
N ALA A 5 -22.70 7.31 7.15
CA ALA A 5 -22.07 7.19 8.47
C ALA A 5 -21.06 6.04 8.48
N ASP A 6 -21.39 4.90 7.87
CA ASP A 6 -20.48 3.75 7.76
C ASP A 6 -19.24 4.05 6.91
N ILE A 7 -19.38 4.83 5.83
CA ILE A 7 -18.24 5.25 5.00
C ILE A 7 -17.37 6.28 5.73
N ALA A 8 -17.97 7.22 6.47
CA ALA A 8 -17.25 8.21 7.25
C ALA A 8 -16.50 7.58 8.44
N ASP A 9 -17.10 6.59 9.09
CA ASP A 9 -16.50 5.85 10.21
C ASP A 9 -15.40 4.89 9.71
N MET A 10 -15.60 4.25 8.55
CA MET A 10 -14.52 3.50 7.89
C MET A 10 -13.35 4.42 7.51
N HIS A 11 -13.56 5.61 6.95
CA HIS A 11 -12.47 6.55 6.67
C HIS A 11 -11.72 7.02 7.94
N LYS A 12 -12.41 7.14 9.07
CA LYS A 12 -11.82 7.51 10.37
C LYS A 12 -11.04 6.36 11.02
N ASN A 13 -11.47 5.12 10.82
CA ASN A 13 -10.80 3.91 11.30
C ASN A 13 -9.63 3.48 10.38
N VAL A 14 -9.75 3.71 9.07
CA VAL A 14 -8.70 3.47 8.07
C VAL A 14 -7.46 4.31 8.35
N SER A 15 -7.61 5.56 8.82
CA SER A 15 -6.49 6.41 9.24
C SER A 15 -5.77 5.97 10.53
N ASN A 16 -6.31 5.02 11.29
CA ASN A 16 -5.71 4.50 12.53
C ASN A 16 -5.38 2.99 12.44
N LEU A 17 -5.40 2.42 11.24
CA LEU A 17 -5.20 1.00 11.01
C LEU A 17 -3.74 0.61 11.30
N THR A 18 -3.50 -0.30 12.25
CA THR A 18 -2.17 -0.86 12.46
C THR A 18 -1.81 -1.85 11.35
N LEU A 19 -0.52 -2.10 11.11
CA LEU A 19 -0.07 -3.05 10.08
C LEU A 19 -0.67 -4.44 10.30
N GLU A 20 -0.64 -4.93 11.54
CA GLU A 20 -1.18 -6.25 11.91
C GLU A 20 -2.69 -6.33 11.67
N GLN A 21 -3.44 -5.29 12.05
CA GLN A 21 -4.89 -5.23 11.81
C GLN A 21 -5.20 -5.17 10.32
N GLY A 22 -4.44 -4.37 9.57
CA GLY A 22 -4.60 -4.27 8.12
C GLY A 22 -4.34 -5.60 7.44
N GLU A 23 -3.23 -6.26 7.76
CA GLU A 23 -2.86 -7.56 7.17
C GLU A 23 -3.86 -8.67 7.49
N ALA A 24 -4.38 -8.70 8.72
CA ALA A 24 -5.40 -9.68 9.12
C ALA A 24 -6.67 -9.59 8.27
N MET A 25 -7.02 -8.40 7.81
CA MET A 25 -8.23 -8.15 7.00
C MET A 25 -8.01 -8.35 5.50
N LEU A 26 -6.76 -8.55 5.03
CA LEU A 26 -6.48 -8.77 3.62
C LEU A 26 -6.86 -10.18 3.16
N ASN A 27 -7.42 -10.27 1.96
CA ASN A 27 -7.59 -11.55 1.29
C ASN A 27 -6.24 -12.07 0.73
N VAL A 28 -6.24 -13.32 0.25
CA VAL A 28 -5.01 -13.99 -0.23
C VAL A 28 -4.34 -13.24 -1.38
N ASP A 29 -5.11 -12.66 -2.31
CA ASP A 29 -4.55 -11.92 -3.45
C ASP A 29 -3.96 -10.58 -3.05
N GLN A 30 -4.58 -9.91 -2.09
CA GLN A 30 -4.07 -8.69 -1.49
C GLN A 30 -2.78 -8.93 -0.72
N LYS A 31 -2.68 -10.06 0.01
CA LYS A 31 -1.44 -10.49 0.69
C LYS A 31 -0.30 -10.76 -0.28
N ARG A 32 -0.59 -11.26 -1.50
CA ARG A 32 0.44 -11.40 -2.54
C ARG A 32 1.04 -10.05 -2.95
N ILE A 33 0.26 -8.97 -2.93
CA ILE A 33 0.77 -7.62 -3.21
C ILE A 33 1.71 -7.16 -2.10
N PHE A 34 1.37 -7.43 -0.83
CA PHE A 34 2.25 -7.17 0.31
C PHE A 34 3.59 -7.91 0.17
N GLY A 35 3.56 -9.20 -0.15
CA GLY A 35 4.79 -9.98 -0.35
C GLY A 35 5.72 -9.39 -1.41
N LYS A 36 5.18 -8.83 -2.50
CA LYS A 36 5.99 -8.16 -3.53
C LYS A 36 6.69 -6.89 -3.00
N ILE A 37 6.02 -6.12 -2.14
CA ILE A 37 6.60 -4.93 -1.52
C ILE A 37 7.70 -5.34 -0.54
N ILE A 38 7.46 -6.36 0.28
CA ILE A 38 8.44 -6.86 1.25
C ILE A 38 9.68 -7.41 0.53
N SER A 39 9.52 -8.25 -0.49
CA SER A 39 10.66 -8.76 -1.26
C SER A 39 11.44 -7.65 -1.99
N GLN A 40 10.77 -6.56 -2.41
CA GLN A 40 11.47 -5.40 -2.93
C GLN A 40 12.35 -4.77 -1.85
N LYS A 41 11.85 -4.59 -0.63
CA LYS A 41 12.67 -4.08 0.48
C LYS A 41 13.88 -4.97 0.73
N GLU A 42 13.66 -6.27 0.87
CA GLU A 42 14.72 -7.23 1.15
C GLU A 42 15.82 -7.15 0.09
N HIS A 43 15.43 -7.04 -1.18
CA HIS A 43 16.38 -6.85 -2.27
C HIS A 43 17.12 -5.50 -2.18
N GLU A 44 16.45 -4.41 -1.82
CA GLU A 44 17.09 -3.11 -1.59
C GLU A 44 18.09 -3.16 -0.44
N ASP A 45 17.75 -3.83 0.66
CA ASP A 45 18.62 -3.95 1.84
C ASP A 45 19.85 -4.83 1.57
N LEU A 46 19.67 -5.91 0.80
CA LEU A 46 20.79 -6.74 0.33
C LEU A 46 21.77 -5.92 -0.52
N LEU A 47 21.25 -5.12 -1.46
CA LEU A 47 22.08 -4.24 -2.28
C LEU A 47 22.73 -3.10 -1.48
N GLU A 48 22.05 -2.52 -0.47
CA GLU A 48 22.64 -1.50 0.41
C GLU A 48 23.78 -2.10 1.26
N ASN A 49 23.65 -3.35 1.71
CA ASN A 49 24.67 -4.04 2.49
C ASN A 49 25.90 -4.45 1.64
N GLU A 50 25.70 -4.93 0.41
CA GLU A 50 26.82 -5.29 -0.48
C GLU A 50 27.51 -4.06 -1.09
N SER A 51 26.80 -2.93 -1.22
CA SER A 51 27.34 -1.73 -1.84
C SER A 51 27.83 -0.70 -0.83
N SER A 52 29.15 -0.58 -0.70
CA SER A 52 29.78 0.62 -0.15
C SER A 52 29.63 1.80 -1.13
N ARG A 53 28.46 2.46 -1.08
CA ARG A 53 28.13 3.79 -1.66
C ARG A 53 28.06 3.93 -3.20
N LEU A 54 28.47 2.96 -4.02
CA LEU A 54 28.46 3.08 -5.49
C LEU A 54 27.16 2.62 -6.20
N LEU A 55 26.37 1.71 -5.64
CA LEU A 55 25.20 1.11 -6.30
C LEU A 55 23.84 1.74 -5.94
N ARG A 56 23.80 2.78 -5.10
CA ARG A 56 22.55 3.47 -4.74
C ARG A 56 21.77 4.03 -5.94
N LEU A 57 22.44 4.21 -7.08
CA LEU A 57 21.86 4.79 -8.29
C LEU A 57 21.09 3.80 -9.18
N ASP A 58 21.19 2.48 -8.96
CA ASP A 58 20.59 1.48 -9.87
C ASP A 58 19.40 0.72 -9.25
N ILE A 59 18.95 1.11 -8.05
CA ILE A 59 17.72 0.58 -7.46
C ILE A 59 16.53 1.13 -8.25
N LYS A 60 15.89 0.28 -9.05
CA LYS A 60 14.68 0.62 -9.78
C LYS A 60 13.48 0.66 -8.82
N PRO A 61 12.71 1.77 -8.75
CA PRO A 61 11.51 1.83 -7.92
C PRO A 61 10.48 0.77 -8.31
N LEU A 62 9.83 0.17 -7.32
CA LEU A 62 8.69 -0.73 -7.55
C LEU A 62 7.50 0.09 -8.09
N ARG A 63 7.06 -0.24 -9.30
CA ARG A 63 5.85 0.33 -9.92
C ARG A 63 4.78 -0.75 -10.01
N MET A 64 3.61 -0.50 -9.41
CA MET A 64 2.48 -1.43 -9.45
C MET A 64 1.21 -0.73 -9.91
N PHE A 65 0.38 -1.47 -10.64
CA PHE A 65 -0.98 -1.08 -11.00
C PHE A 65 -1.98 -2.03 -10.35
N ILE A 66 -2.94 -1.47 -9.59
CA ILE A 66 -3.94 -2.25 -8.87
C ILE A 66 -5.32 -2.01 -9.51
N SER A 67 -5.77 -2.98 -10.29
CA SER A 67 -7.11 -3.01 -10.89
C SER A 67 -8.12 -3.76 -10.01
N GLY A 68 -9.40 -3.71 -10.39
CA GLY A 68 -10.50 -4.36 -9.66
C GLY A 68 -11.83 -3.65 -9.87
N VAL A 69 -12.92 -4.31 -9.50
CA VAL A 69 -14.29 -3.79 -9.64
C VAL A 69 -14.70 -3.00 -8.39
N GLY A 70 -15.83 -2.28 -8.44
CA GLY A 70 -16.37 -1.58 -7.28
C GLY A 70 -16.64 -2.56 -6.13
N GLY A 71 -16.34 -2.16 -4.89
CA GLY A 71 -16.58 -2.97 -3.69
C GLY A 71 -15.46 -3.95 -3.32
N THR A 72 -14.38 -4.09 -4.11
CA THR A 72 -13.28 -5.03 -3.79
C THR A 72 -12.31 -4.54 -2.70
N GLY A 73 -12.65 -3.47 -1.97
CA GLY A 73 -11.78 -2.93 -0.92
C GLY A 73 -10.47 -2.32 -1.42
N LYS A 74 -10.41 -1.76 -2.64
CA LYS A 74 -9.17 -1.14 -3.16
C LYS A 74 -8.63 -0.01 -2.31
N LEU A 75 -9.52 0.83 -1.77
CA LEU A 75 -9.12 1.94 -0.91
C LEU A 75 -8.50 1.41 0.39
N PHE A 76 -9.10 0.38 0.98
CA PHE A 76 -8.54 -0.32 2.14
C PHE A 76 -7.15 -0.89 1.83
N LEU A 77 -6.99 -1.58 0.69
CA LEU A 77 -5.71 -2.11 0.26
C LEU A 77 -4.65 -1.01 0.07
N ILE A 78 -5.01 0.12 -0.52
CA ILE A 78 -4.08 1.25 -0.70
C ILE A 78 -3.62 1.78 0.66
N GLU A 79 -4.52 1.93 1.63
CA GLU A 79 -4.13 2.40 2.95
C GLU A 79 -3.25 1.39 3.69
N ALA A 80 -3.60 0.11 3.64
CA ALA A 80 -2.78 -0.94 4.21
C ALA A 80 -1.35 -0.96 3.59
N ILE A 81 -1.25 -0.71 2.28
CA ILE A 81 0.05 -0.58 1.59
C ILE A 81 0.85 0.62 2.11
N LYS A 82 0.21 1.79 2.31
CA LYS A 82 0.92 2.95 2.89
C LYS A 82 1.47 2.62 4.28
N CYS A 83 0.62 2.04 5.14
CA CYS A 83 1.03 1.60 6.47
C CYS A 83 2.22 0.64 6.40
N LEU A 84 2.19 -0.36 5.51
CA LEU A 84 3.32 -1.28 5.30
C LEU A 84 4.61 -0.55 4.90
N VAL A 85 4.54 0.35 3.91
CA VAL A 85 5.72 1.07 3.43
C VAL A 85 6.28 1.98 4.51
N ASP A 86 5.43 2.71 5.24
CA ASP A 86 5.86 3.56 6.35
C ASP A 86 6.57 2.74 7.43
N ASN A 87 6.03 1.58 7.81
CA ASN A 87 6.64 0.68 8.80
C ASN A 87 8.00 0.14 8.34
N ILE A 88 8.14 -0.20 7.06
CA ILE A 88 9.35 -0.85 6.54
C ILE A 88 10.44 0.16 6.14
N TRP A 89 10.10 1.41 5.79
CA TRP A 89 11.05 2.38 5.23
C TRP A 89 11.31 3.65 6.09
N HIS A 90 10.76 3.80 7.30
CA HIS A 90 11.05 4.99 8.14
C HIS A 90 12.51 5.04 8.68
N PRO A 91 13.20 6.21 8.75
CA PRO A 91 13.05 7.50 8.06
C PRO A 91 14.09 7.66 6.91
N LYS A 92 14.23 6.65 6.03
CA LYS A 92 15.12 6.72 4.85
C LYS A 92 14.37 6.91 3.52
N SER A 93 13.06 6.73 3.46
CA SER A 93 12.29 6.87 2.21
C SER A 93 11.65 8.25 2.04
N GLY A 94 11.68 8.76 0.81
CA GLY A 94 10.92 9.93 0.41
C GLY A 94 9.42 9.64 0.32
N GLU A 95 8.64 10.71 0.22
CA GLU A 95 7.16 10.72 0.20
C GLU A 95 6.55 9.68 -0.74
N ILE A 96 5.63 8.84 -0.22
CA ILE A 96 4.80 7.95 -1.04
C ILE A 96 3.74 8.79 -1.74
N VAL A 97 3.87 9.00 -3.05
CA VAL A 97 2.87 9.69 -3.85
C VAL A 97 1.87 8.69 -4.43
N CYS A 98 0.63 8.70 -3.94
CA CYS A 98 -0.47 7.88 -4.45
C CYS A 98 -1.41 8.69 -5.36
N TYR A 99 -1.80 8.12 -6.50
CA TYR A 99 -2.87 8.63 -7.36
C TYR A 99 -4.01 7.63 -7.39
N SER A 100 -5.26 8.09 -7.20
CA SER A 100 -6.44 7.25 -7.36
C SER A 100 -7.40 7.85 -8.39
N SER A 101 -7.88 7.02 -9.30
CA SER A 101 -8.95 7.36 -10.25
C SER A 101 -10.11 6.39 -10.04
N THR A 102 -11.27 6.89 -9.61
CA THR A 102 -12.48 6.08 -9.49
C THR A 102 -13.34 6.29 -10.73
N ASN A 103 -13.58 5.23 -11.50
CA ASN A 103 -14.54 5.26 -12.60
C ASN A 103 -15.94 5.08 -12.00
N ARG A 104 -16.61 6.19 -11.67
CA ARG A 104 -18.00 6.17 -11.18
C ARG A 104 -18.92 5.93 -12.37
N TYR A 105 -19.26 4.68 -12.65
CA TYR A 105 -20.42 4.39 -13.49
C TYR A 105 -21.68 4.81 -12.70
N SER A 106 -22.20 6.00 -13.00
CA SER A 106 -23.53 6.42 -12.59
C SER A 106 -24.56 5.49 -13.23
N ARG A 107 -25.25 4.68 -12.42
CA ARG A 107 -26.51 4.04 -12.84
C ARG A 107 -27.51 5.16 -13.17
N ILE A 108 -27.95 5.21 -14.42
CA ILE A 108 -29.18 5.88 -14.84
C ILE A 108 -30.35 4.97 -14.47
#